data_AF-A0A5J9UAK3-F1
#
_entry.id   AF-A0A5J9UAK3-F1
#
_cell.length_a   1.000
_cell.length_b   1.000
_cell.length_c   1.000
_cell.angle_alpha   90.00
_cell.angle_beta   90.00
_cell.angle_gamma   90.00
#
_symmetry.space_group_name_H-M   'P 1'
#
loop_
_entity.id
_entity.type
_entity.pdbx_description
1 polymer ?
#
loop_
_entity_poly.entity_id
_entity_poly.type
_entity_poly.pdbx_seq_one_letter_code
_entity_poly.pdbx_strand_id
1 'polypeptide(L)'
;MPEDGYEWNKYGQKFIKNIQKIRSYFRCRHKMCSAKKKVEWHPRDHGNYVRVVYEGAHHHGSEQSADAGGQDAGGAPKPNQYELGAQVFSGARLQ
;
A
#
# COMPACT_ATOMS: atom_id res chain seq x y z
N MET A 1 -2.59 6.07 5.24
CA MET A 1 -2.38 5.02 4.22
C MET A 1 -2.90 3.73 4.81
N PRO A 2 -3.45 2.80 4.01
CA PRO A 2 -3.92 1.53 4.53
C PRO A 2 -2.82 0.84 5.33
N GLU A 3 -3.18 0.39 6.53
CA GLU A 3 -2.36 -0.49 7.35
C GLU A 3 -2.57 -1.90 6.79
N ASP A 4 -1.61 -2.35 5.99
CA ASP A 4 -1.68 -3.59 5.19
C ASP A 4 -0.69 -4.67 5.69
N GLY A 5 -0.13 -4.49 6.88
CA GLY A 5 0.81 -5.43 7.51
C GLY A 5 2.23 -5.44 6.92
N TYR A 6 2.49 -4.65 5.87
CA TYR A 6 3.79 -4.56 5.24
C TYR A 6 4.48 -3.23 5.54
N GLU A 7 5.81 -3.27 5.61
CA GLU A 7 6.61 -2.06 5.74
C GLU A 7 6.92 -1.43 4.38
N TRP A 8 6.72 -0.12 4.28
CA TRP A 8 6.84 0.64 3.05
C TRP A 8 7.83 1.79 3.21
N ASN A 9 8.83 1.84 2.32
CA ASN A 9 9.76 2.95 2.21
C ASN A 9 9.31 3.90 1.09
N LYS A 10 9.17 5.19 1.41
CA LYS A 10 8.96 6.22 0.39
C LYS A 10 10.24 6.38 -0.42
N TYR A 11 10.14 6.27 -1.75
CA TYR A 11 11.30 6.46 -2.64
C TYR A 11 11.13 7.66 -3.57
N GLY A 12 9.93 8.23 -3.64
CA GLY A 12 9.69 9.38 -4.52
C GLY A 12 8.39 10.10 -4.22
N GLN A 13 8.30 11.32 -4.74
CA GLN A 13 7.08 12.10 -4.77
C GLN A 13 7.03 12.97 -6.04
N LYS A 14 5.83 13.25 -6.52
CA LYS A 14 5.61 14.12 -7.69
C LYS A 14 4.51 15.13 -7.38
N PHE A 15 4.83 16.41 -7.50
CA PHE A 15 3.82 17.47 -7.47
C PHE A 15 2.99 17.44 -8.76
N ILE A 16 1.67 17.43 -8.62
CA ILE A 16 0.71 17.40 -9.73
C ILE A 16 0.09 18.79 -9.85
N LYS A 17 0.58 19.58 -10.81
CA LYS A 17 0.23 21.00 -10.97
C LYS A 17 -1.26 21.25 -11.23
N ASN A 18 -1.93 20.37 -11.98
CA ASN A 18 -3.34 20.57 -12.35
C ASN A 18 -4.29 20.55 -11.13
N ILE A 19 -3.95 19.78 -10.09
CA ILE A 19 -4.75 19.65 -8.87
C ILE A 19 -4.07 20.24 -7.64
N GLN A 20 -2.86 20.79 -7.77
CA GLN A 20 -2.05 21.36 -6.67
C GLN A 20 -1.83 20.38 -5.50
N LYS A 21 -1.57 19.11 -5.79
CA LYS A 21 -1.36 18.05 -4.78
C LYS A 21 -0.09 17.24 -5.05
N ILE A 22 0.38 16.48 -4.04
CA ILE A 22 1.58 15.63 -4.14
C ILE A 22 1.18 14.15 -4.23
N ARG A 23 1.61 13.47 -5.30
CA ARG A 23 1.60 12.01 -5.40
C ARG A 23 2.82 11.43 -4.70
N SER A 24 2.63 10.39 -3.91
CA SER A 24 3.73 9.71 -3.20
C SER A 24 3.91 8.28 -3.68
N TYR A 25 5.16 7.83 -3.73
CA TYR A 25 5.55 6.52 -4.23
C TYR A 25 6.33 5.75 -3.16
N PHE A 26 5.96 4.49 -2.99
CA PHE A 26 6.50 3.61 -1.96
C PHE A 26 6.90 2.27 -2.56
N ARG A 27 7.95 1.69 -2.00
CA ARG A 27 8.40 0.32 -2.26
C ARG A 27 8.40 -0.44 -0.95
N CYS A 28 8.17 -1.74 -0.99
CA CYS A 28 8.32 -2.57 0.20
C CYS A 28 9.75 -2.43 0.76
N ARG A 29 9.88 -2.44 2.08
CA ARG A 29 11.17 -2.36 2.77
C ARG A 29 11.95 -3.68 2.72
N HIS A 30 11.26 -4.81 2.55
CA HIS A 30 11.87 -6.13 2.50
C HIS A 30 12.82 -6.27 1.30
N LYS A 31 13.98 -6.88 1.52
CA LYS A 31 15.01 -7.06 0.49
C LYS A 31 14.47 -7.97 -0.62
N MET A 32 14.80 -7.66 -1.87
CA MET A 32 14.34 -8.39 -3.06
C MET A 32 12.82 -8.43 -3.28
N CYS A 33 12.03 -7.68 -2.50
CA CYS A 33 10.60 -7.54 -2.74
C CYS A 33 10.32 -6.53 -3.86
N SER A 34 9.50 -6.92 -4.83
CA SER A 34 9.13 -6.10 -5.98
C SER A 34 7.86 -5.27 -5.77
N ALA A 35 7.15 -5.49 -4.66
CA ALA A 35 5.92 -4.79 -4.34
C ALA A 35 6.13 -3.28 -4.16
N LYS A 36 5.26 -2.51 -4.81
CA LYS A 36 5.21 -1.04 -4.80
C LYS A 36 3.79 -0.59 -4.54
N LYS A 37 3.66 0.61 -3.98
CA LYS A 37 2.37 1.32 -3.94
C LYS A 37 2.51 2.79 -4.24
N LYS A 38 1.48 3.33 -4.87
CA LYS A 38 1.36 4.73 -5.25
C LYS A 38 0.11 5.31 -4.61
N VAL A 39 0.26 6.46 -3.97
CA VAL A 39 -0.85 7.22 -3.40
C VAL A 39 -1.11 8.44 -4.27
N GLU A 40 -2.30 8.46 -4.88
CA GLU A 40 -2.75 9.47 -5.83
C GLU A 40 -3.98 10.18 -5.30
N TRP A 41 -4.21 11.41 -5.74
CA TRP A 41 -5.43 12.14 -5.42
C TRP A 41 -6.48 11.83 -6.49
N HIS A 42 -7.76 11.73 -6.09
CA HIS A 42 -8.83 11.52 -7.05
C HIS A 42 -8.95 12.75 -7.96
N PRO A 43 -8.89 12.60 -9.30
CA PRO A 43 -8.84 13.73 -10.21
C PRO A 43 -10.20 14.45 -10.37
N ARG A 44 -11.31 13.81 -9.99
CA ARG A 44 -12.67 14.31 -10.21
C ARG A 44 -13.43 14.66 -8.93
N ASP A 45 -12.88 14.31 -7.76
CA ASP A 45 -13.56 14.62 -6.51
C ASP A 45 -12.96 15.91 -5.96
N HIS A 46 -13.81 16.89 -5.69
CA HIS A 46 -13.44 18.10 -4.97
C HIS A 46 -13.02 17.83 -3.50
N GLY A 47 -13.05 16.57 -3.07
CA GLY A 47 -12.62 16.13 -1.73
C GLY A 47 -11.15 15.76 -1.66
N ASN A 48 -10.61 15.70 -0.44
CA ASN A 48 -9.24 15.25 -0.15
C ASN A 48 -9.09 13.71 -0.23
N TYR A 49 -9.77 13.06 -1.19
CA TYR A 49 -9.76 11.61 -1.34
C TYR A 49 -8.52 11.14 -2.09
N VAL A 50 -7.88 10.08 -1.58
CA VAL A 50 -6.63 9.54 -2.12
C VAL A 50 -6.74 8.08 -2.52
N ARG A 51 -6.51 7.76 -3.79
CA ARG A 51 -6.43 6.39 -4.27
C ARG A 51 -5.08 5.74 -3.99
N VAL A 52 -5.07 4.54 -3.43
CA VAL A 52 -3.88 3.70 -3.32
C VAL A 52 -3.90 2.65 -4.42
N VAL A 53 -2.81 2.59 -5.18
CA VAL A 53 -2.59 1.61 -6.25
C VAL A 53 -1.40 0.77 -5.87
N TYR A 54 -1.59 -0.55 -5.82
CA TYR A 54 -0.53 -1.53 -5.56
C TYR A 54 -0.03 -2.11 -6.88
N GLU A 55 1.28 -2.36 -6.97
CA GLU A 55 1.95 -2.95 -8.14
C GLU A 55 2.93 -4.03 -7.68
N GLY A 56 2.99 -5.17 -8.37
CA GLY A 56 3.82 -6.32 -7.99
C GLY A 56 3.24 -7.11 -6.81
N ALA A 57 4.02 -8.06 -6.30
CA ALA A 57 3.58 -8.98 -5.23
C ALA A 57 4.63 -9.08 -4.11
N HIS A 58 4.15 -9.38 -2.90
CA HIS A 58 4.99 -9.75 -1.76
C HIS A 58 5.28 -11.27 -1.84
N HIS A 59 6.55 -11.63 -1.71
CA HIS A 59 6.98 -13.04 -1.61
C HIS A 59 7.63 -13.28 -0.23
N HIS A 60 7.03 -12.70 0.81
CA HIS A 60 7.45 -12.79 2.19
C HIS A 60 6.24 -12.54 3.11
N GLY A 61 6.31 -12.96 4.37
CA GLY A 61 5.28 -12.66 5.36
C GLY A 61 5.16 -11.17 5.66
N SER A 62 4.00 -10.75 6.14
CA SER A 62 3.81 -9.44 6.77
C SER A 62 4.55 -9.40 8.12
N GLU A 63 5.14 -8.26 8.47
CA GLU A 63 5.89 -8.09 9.73
C GLU A 63 4.98 -8.26 10.96
N GLN A 64 3.67 -7.99 10.82
CA GLN A 64 2.66 -8.26 11.86
C GLN A 64 2.46 -9.76 12.16
N SER A 65 2.99 -10.64 11.31
CA SER A 65 2.97 -12.10 11.49
C SER A 65 4.30 -12.64 12.03
N ALA A 66 5.31 -11.79 12.20
CA ALA A 66 6.67 -12.20 12.60
C ALA A 66 6.88 -12.24 14.13
N ASP A 67 5.92 -11.79 14.94
CA ASP A 67 6.00 -11.75 16.42
C ASP A 67 5.17 -12.84 17.15
N ALA A 68 4.73 -13.88 16.43
CA ALA A 68 4.10 -15.04 17.04
C ALA A 68 4.95 -16.28 16.79
N GLY A 69 5.82 -16.61 17.75
CA GLY A 69 6.51 -17.90 17.79
C GLY A 69 5.49 -19.03 17.79
N GLY A 70 5.49 -19.85 16.73
CA GLY A 70 4.62 -21.01 16.60
C GLY A 70 4.77 -21.66 15.24
N GLN A 71 5.17 -22.92 15.25
CA GLN A 71 5.37 -23.79 14.10
C GLN A 71 4.11 -23.85 13.23
N ASP A 72 4.23 -23.75 11.89
CA ASP A 72 3.77 -24.81 10.98
C ASP A 72 4.22 -24.54 9.53
N ALA A 73 4.19 -25.60 8.74
CA ALA A 73 4.91 -25.81 7.50
C ALA A 73 4.29 -25.12 6.26
N GLY A 74 5.10 -25.00 5.21
CA GLY A 74 4.63 -25.14 3.82
C GLY A 74 3.71 -24.05 3.25
N GLY A 75 3.70 -22.83 3.77
CA GLY A 75 2.94 -21.73 3.19
C GLY A 75 3.60 -21.19 1.93
N ALA A 76 3.06 -21.53 0.75
CA ALA A 76 3.39 -20.86 -0.52
C ALA A 76 3.38 -19.32 -0.34
N PRO A 77 4.20 -18.55 -1.09
CA PRO A 77 4.17 -17.10 -1.01
C PRO A 77 2.75 -16.65 -1.33
N LYS A 78 2.00 -16.20 -0.31
CA LYS A 78 0.64 -15.71 -0.52
C LYS A 78 0.78 -14.43 -1.36
N PRO A 79 0.28 -14.40 -2.61
CA PRO A 79 0.25 -13.18 -3.38
C PRO A 79 -0.50 -12.13 -2.56
N ASN A 80 -0.09 -10.88 -2.71
CA ASN A 80 -0.68 -9.78 -1.96
C ASN A 80 -2.22 -9.85 -2.06
N GLN A 81 -2.90 -9.85 -0.91
CA GLN A 81 -4.37 -9.91 -0.84
C GLN A 81 -5.08 -8.73 -1.55
N TYR A 82 -4.31 -7.79 -2.13
CA TYR A 82 -4.75 -6.56 -2.77
C TYR A 82 -4.59 -6.57 -4.31
N GLU A 83 -4.25 -7.71 -4.93
CA GLU A 83 -4.03 -7.83 -6.39
C GLU A 83 -5.28 -7.57 -7.26
N LEU A 84 -6.47 -7.30 -6.68
CA LEU A 84 -7.73 -7.18 -7.42
C LEU A 84 -8.59 -5.93 -7.17
N GLY A 85 -8.15 -4.90 -6.45
CA GLY A 85 -9.02 -3.72 -6.30
C GLY A 85 -8.38 -2.57 -5.57
N ALA A 86 -8.46 -1.38 -6.17
CA ALA A 86 -8.12 -0.13 -5.52
C ALA A 86 -8.94 0.04 -4.25
N GLN A 87 -8.35 -0.28 -3.09
CA GLN A 87 -8.99 -0.07 -1.80
C GLN A 87 -8.80 1.38 -1.37
N VAL A 88 -9.91 2.11 -1.37
CA VAL A 88 -9.97 3.50 -0.93
C VAL A 88 -11.33 3.79 -0.30
N PHE A 89 -11.67 3.09 0.79
CA PHE A 89 -12.78 3.53 1.62
C PHE A 89 -12.49 3.25 3.09
N SER A 90 -11.93 4.26 3.77
CA SER A 90 -12.01 4.45 5.23
C SER A 90 -11.35 5.80 5.57
N GLY A 91 -12.04 6.83 6.06
CA GLY A 91 -13.44 6.90 6.45
C GLY A 91 -13.93 8.34 6.52
N ALA A 92 -15.24 8.48 6.34
CA ALA A 92 -15.98 9.61 6.86
C ALA A 92 -15.76 9.68 8.37
N ARG A 93 -15.29 10.83 8.86
CA ARG A 93 -15.53 11.21 10.26
C ARG A 93 -16.66 12.23 10.21
N LEU A 94 -17.90 11.72 10.35
CA LEU A 94 -19.00 12.54 10.84
C LEU A 94 -18.81 12.62 12.35
N GLN A 95 -18.46 13.81 12.83
CA GLN A 95 -18.95 14.32 14.12
C GLN A 95 -19.07 15.84 14.00
#